data_AF-A0A7V2NJ76-F1
#
_entry.id   AF-A0A7V2NJ76-F1
#
_cell.length_a   1.000
_cell.length_b   1.000
_cell.length_c   1.000
_cell.angle_alpha   90.00
_cell.angle_beta   90.00
_cell.angle_gamma   90.00
#
_symmetry.space_group_name_H-M   'P 1'
#
loop_
_entity.id
_entity.type
_entity.pdbx_description
1 polymer ?
#
loop_
_entity_poly.entity_id
_entity_poly.type
_entity_poly.pdbx_seq_one_letter_code
_entity_poly.pdbx_strand_id
1 'polypeptide(L)'
;MEILDQMEFHGDESDVPIFWKEDREATIAKLVDEAVEMLKNYREKDYNYDANVILSEAKFVLKVGRNTFSGTVDQVRQNDDNSFTLLDFKSSKFPPNQTFLDVDYQLGLYALACWKGVFKLPDGTMRMLEIPPEKLVIAYYQLRDHIPYKRNGKGFQAGDERGDPRRFTSRSRDQLKVLKRDVAAIAS
;
A
#
# COMPACT_ATOMS: atom_id res chain seq x y z
N MET A 1 12.78 -19.67 -16.21
CA MET A 1 13.00 -19.61 -14.75
C MET A 1 14.23 -18.73 -14.46
N GLU A 2 14.42 -17.66 -15.24
CA GLU A 2 15.66 -16.85 -15.27
C GLU A 2 15.39 -15.34 -15.36
N ILE A 3 14.11 -14.92 -15.39
CA ILE A 3 13.74 -13.52 -15.67
C ILE A 3 13.74 -12.66 -14.38
N LEU A 4 13.78 -13.28 -13.21
CA LEU A 4 13.73 -12.55 -11.93
C LEU A 4 15.11 -12.12 -11.40
N ASP A 5 16.21 -12.51 -12.06
CA ASP A 5 17.57 -12.43 -11.50
C ASP A 5 18.54 -11.55 -12.30
N GLN A 6 18.08 -10.88 -13.39
CA GLN A 6 18.98 -10.28 -14.38
C GLN A 6 18.83 -8.76 -14.62
N MET A 7 18.37 -7.98 -13.64
CA MET A 7 18.37 -6.51 -13.78
C MET A 7 18.60 -5.77 -12.47
N GLU A 8 19.81 -5.81 -11.92
CA GLU A 8 20.22 -4.83 -10.89
C GLU A 8 21.68 -4.42 -11.10
N PHE A 9 21.90 -3.36 -11.87
CA PHE A 9 23.03 -2.47 -11.64
C PHE A 9 22.49 -1.29 -10.83
N HIS A 10 22.58 -1.40 -9.50
CA HIS A 10 22.31 -0.30 -8.60
C HIS A 10 23.64 0.35 -8.22
N GLY A 11 23.77 1.67 -8.42
CA GLY A 11 24.71 2.42 -7.58
C GLY A 11 24.33 2.20 -6.12
N ASP A 12 25.30 2.22 -5.22
CA ASP A 12 24.99 2.04 -3.80
C ASP A 12 23.99 3.13 -3.38
N GLU A 13 22.94 2.78 -2.65
CA GLU A 13 21.97 3.76 -2.17
C GLU A 13 22.68 4.85 -1.34
N SER A 14 23.83 4.50 -0.73
CA SER A 14 24.71 5.45 -0.05
C SER A 14 25.28 6.55 -0.95
N ASP A 15 25.36 6.32 -2.27
CA ASP A 15 25.94 7.25 -3.23
C ASP A 15 24.94 8.33 -3.69
N VAL A 16 23.65 8.18 -3.36
CA VAL A 16 22.63 9.17 -3.69
C VAL A 16 22.74 10.36 -2.73
N PRO A 17 23.12 11.57 -3.20
CA PRO A 17 23.31 12.71 -2.31
C PRO A 17 21.96 13.18 -1.73
N ILE A 18 21.81 13.09 -0.41
CA ILE A 18 20.65 13.62 0.31
C ILE A 18 20.99 15.03 0.81
N PHE A 19 20.26 16.02 0.29
CA PHE A 19 20.40 17.41 0.70
C PHE A 19 19.50 17.69 1.91
N TRP A 20 20.11 17.78 3.09
CA TRP A 20 19.44 18.14 4.34
C TRP A 20 19.23 19.65 4.41
N LYS A 21 18.00 20.09 4.70
CA LYS A 21 17.67 21.51 4.87
C LYS A 21 18.09 22.06 6.24
N GLU A 22 18.15 21.17 7.22
CA GLU A 22 18.43 21.45 8.62
C GLU A 22 19.55 20.51 9.09
N ASP A 23 19.92 20.60 10.37
CA ASP A 23 20.87 19.68 10.98
C ASP A 23 20.43 18.22 10.78
N ARG A 24 21.32 17.41 10.20
CA ARG A 24 21.01 16.03 9.80
C ARG A 24 20.65 15.17 11.00
N GLU A 25 21.44 15.23 12.07
CA GLU A 25 21.29 14.34 13.23
C GLU A 25 20.00 14.66 13.99
N ALA A 26 19.74 15.95 14.23
CA ALA A 26 18.49 16.40 14.84
C ALA A 26 17.27 16.06 13.98
N THR A 27 17.37 16.20 12.64
CA THR A 27 16.29 15.83 11.73
C THR A 27 16.01 14.32 11.78
N ILE A 28 17.05 13.49 11.74
CA ILE A 28 16.92 12.03 11.84
C ILE A 28 16.28 11.64 13.16
N ALA A 29 16.75 12.19 14.30
CA ALA A 29 16.18 11.90 15.62
C ALA A 29 14.68 12.20 15.66
N LYS A 30 14.27 13.37 15.16
CA LYS A 30 12.85 13.74 15.08
C LYS A 30 12.04 12.80 14.17
N LEU A 31 12.57 12.41 13.02
CA LEU A 31 11.91 11.48 12.11
C LEU A 31 11.74 10.09 12.73
N VAL A 32 12.74 9.63 13.49
CA VAL A 32 12.67 8.38 14.25
C VAL A 32 11.60 8.46 15.33
N ASP A 33 11.57 9.53 16.13
CA ASP A 33 10.54 9.73 17.15
C ASP A 33 9.12 9.74 16.55
N GLU A 34 8.92 10.47 15.44
CA GLU A 34 7.65 10.47 14.71
C GLU A 34 7.27 9.08 14.20
N ALA A 35 8.21 8.32 13.65
CA ALA A 35 7.97 6.97 13.16
C ALA A 35 7.61 6.00 14.30
N VAL A 36 8.29 6.09 15.44
CA VAL A 36 8.00 5.26 16.62
C VAL A 36 6.62 5.56 17.17
N GLU A 37 6.25 6.84 17.31
CA GLU A 37 4.90 7.24 17.75
C GLU A 37 3.82 6.74 16.77
N MET A 38 4.05 6.92 15.47
CA MET A 38 3.15 6.48 14.41
C MET A 38 2.87 4.98 14.47
N LEU A 39 3.91 4.15 14.61
CA LEU A 39 3.79 2.70 14.66
C LEU A 39 3.19 2.19 15.97
N LYS A 40 3.48 2.84 17.10
CA LYS A 40 2.84 2.52 18.39
C LYS A 40 1.33 2.72 18.29
N ASN A 41 0.92 3.92 17.87
CA ASN A 41 -0.50 4.29 17.77
C ASN A 41 -1.22 3.44 16.72
N TYR A 42 -0.56 3.06 15.61
CA TYR A 42 -1.11 2.09 14.66
C TYR A 42 -1.40 0.73 15.32
N ARG A 43 -0.46 0.18 16.09
CA ARG A 43 -0.59 -1.14 16.72
C ARG A 43 -1.63 -1.18 17.83
N GLU A 44 -1.89 -0.05 18.47
CA GLU A 44 -2.85 0.08 19.59
C GLU A 44 -4.30 0.11 19.14
N LYS A 45 -4.58 0.23 17.83
CA LYS A 45 -5.96 0.16 17.32
C LYS A 45 -6.42 -1.28 17.19
N ASP A 46 -7.55 -1.61 17.82
CA ASP A 46 -8.17 -2.95 17.78
C ASP A 46 -8.30 -3.50 16.35
N TYR A 47 -8.77 -2.67 15.41
CA TYR A 47 -8.92 -3.07 13.99
C TYR A 47 -7.59 -3.35 13.25
N ASN A 48 -6.45 -3.02 13.83
CA ASN A 48 -5.13 -3.42 13.36
C ASN A 48 -4.55 -4.56 14.17
N TYR A 49 -4.77 -4.55 15.50
CA TYR A 49 -4.27 -5.57 16.42
C TYR A 49 -4.92 -6.93 16.16
N ASP A 50 -6.25 -6.96 15.99
CA ASP A 50 -7.05 -8.16 15.78
C ASP A 50 -7.21 -8.52 14.29
N ALA A 51 -6.51 -7.82 13.39
CA ALA A 51 -6.64 -8.03 11.96
C ALA A 51 -6.25 -9.45 11.54
N ASN A 52 -7.12 -10.13 10.80
CA ASN A 52 -6.78 -11.38 10.15
C ASN A 52 -5.96 -11.13 8.87
N VAL A 53 -4.64 -11.18 8.99
CA VAL A 53 -3.68 -10.94 7.92
C VAL A 53 -3.47 -12.22 7.11
N ILE A 54 -3.90 -12.22 5.85
CA ILE A 54 -3.73 -13.36 4.94
C ILE A 54 -2.37 -13.29 4.24
N LEU A 55 -1.96 -12.08 3.85
CA LEU A 55 -0.68 -11.82 3.21
C LEU A 55 -0.06 -10.54 3.77
N SER A 56 1.26 -10.54 3.90
CA SER A 56 2.07 -9.37 4.25
C SER A 56 3.32 -9.36 3.39
N GLU A 57 3.69 -8.20 2.85
CA GLU A 57 4.85 -8.02 1.96
C GLU A 57 4.90 -9.08 0.85
N ALA A 58 3.73 -9.39 0.27
CA ALA A 58 3.60 -10.52 -0.63
C ALA A 58 3.92 -10.12 -2.06
N LYS A 59 4.96 -10.77 -2.61
CA LYS A 59 5.35 -10.61 -4.02
C LYS A 59 4.31 -11.25 -4.94
N PHE A 60 3.96 -10.56 -6.02
CA PHE A 60 3.06 -11.08 -7.04
C PHE A 60 3.67 -11.02 -8.44
N VAL A 61 3.14 -11.86 -9.31
CA VAL A 61 3.32 -11.79 -10.76
C VAL A 61 1.95 -11.78 -11.43
N LEU A 62 1.74 -10.84 -12.34
CA LEU A 62 0.49 -10.64 -13.07
C LEU A 62 0.79 -10.58 -14.57
N LYS A 63 0.22 -11.51 -15.34
CA LYS A 63 0.34 -11.52 -16.80
C LYS A 63 -0.85 -10.81 -17.44
N VAL A 64 -0.57 -9.79 -18.25
CA VAL A 64 -1.58 -9.01 -18.99
C VAL A 64 -1.14 -8.91 -20.45
N GLY A 65 -1.79 -9.67 -21.32
CA GLY A 65 -1.38 -9.76 -22.73
C GLY A 65 0.03 -10.32 -22.85
N ARG A 66 0.94 -9.55 -23.47
CA ARG A 66 2.37 -9.89 -23.57
C ARG A 66 3.21 -9.36 -22.41
N ASN A 67 2.62 -8.52 -21.56
CA ASN A 67 3.32 -7.87 -20.46
C ASN A 67 3.25 -8.73 -19.20
N THR A 68 4.35 -8.73 -18.44
CA THR A 68 4.43 -9.31 -17.11
C THR A 68 4.70 -8.19 -16.12
N PHE A 69 3.78 -8.00 -15.18
CA PHE A 69 3.91 -7.08 -14.06
C PHE A 69 4.30 -7.88 -12.83
N SER A 70 5.13 -7.30 -11.99
CA SER A 70 5.47 -7.84 -10.68
C SER A 70 5.61 -6.70 -9.69
N GLY A 71 5.37 -7.01 -8.42
CA GLY A 71 5.48 -6.06 -7.34
C GLY A 71 5.23 -6.73 -6.00
N THR A 72 5.14 -5.91 -4.96
CA THR A 72 4.85 -6.35 -3.60
C THR A 72 3.59 -5.62 -3.13
N VAL A 73 2.61 -6.35 -2.62
CA VAL A 73 1.49 -5.75 -1.89
C VAL A 73 1.83 -5.74 -0.41
N ASP A 74 1.59 -4.61 0.26
CA ASP A 74 1.95 -4.48 1.66
C ASP A 74 1.15 -5.45 2.53
N GLN A 75 -0.18 -5.47 2.36
CA GLN A 75 -1.03 -6.39 3.12
C GLN A 75 -2.35 -6.73 2.44
N VAL A 76 -2.81 -7.97 2.63
CA VAL A 76 -4.19 -8.39 2.35
C VAL A 76 -4.77 -8.98 3.62
N ARG A 77 -5.90 -8.42 4.06
CA ARG A 77 -6.66 -8.88 5.24
C ARG A 77 -7.99 -9.49 4.81
N GLN A 78 -8.46 -10.47 5.56
CA GLN A 78 -9.83 -10.96 5.45
C GLN A 78 -10.67 -10.36 6.57
N ASN A 79 -11.84 -9.82 6.23
CA ASN A 79 -12.80 -9.26 7.16
C ASN A 79 -13.77 -10.36 7.64
N ASP A 80 -14.49 -10.12 8.73
CA ASP A 80 -15.40 -11.11 9.35
C ASP A 80 -16.54 -11.56 8.42
N ASP A 81 -16.94 -10.71 7.48
CA ASP A 81 -17.97 -10.99 6.47
C ASP A 81 -17.44 -11.77 5.25
N ASN A 82 -16.18 -12.23 5.30
CA ASN A 82 -15.45 -12.87 4.20
C ASN A 82 -15.19 -11.97 2.99
N SER A 83 -15.33 -10.65 3.13
CA SER A 83 -14.71 -9.69 2.22
C SER A 83 -13.22 -9.54 2.55
N PHE A 84 -12.49 -8.85 1.69
CA PHE A 84 -11.06 -8.64 1.80
C PHE A 84 -10.72 -7.16 1.72
N THR A 85 -9.72 -6.77 2.49
CA THR A 85 -9.12 -5.43 2.43
C THR A 85 -7.69 -5.57 1.93
N LEU A 86 -7.39 -4.98 0.77
CA LEU A 86 -6.02 -4.75 0.31
C LEU A 86 -5.53 -3.42 0.92
N LEU A 87 -4.44 -3.45 1.68
CA LEU A 87 -3.84 -2.26 2.27
C LEU A 87 -2.57 -1.87 1.51
N ASP A 88 -2.41 -0.56 1.34
CA ASP A 88 -1.22 0.10 0.84
C ASP A 88 -0.85 1.19 1.84
N PHE A 89 0.19 0.94 2.65
CA PHE A 89 0.63 1.82 3.72
C PHE A 89 1.48 2.96 3.17
N LYS A 90 1.16 4.19 3.56
CA LYS A 90 1.94 5.39 3.21
C LYS A 90 2.19 6.26 4.43
N SER A 91 3.41 6.78 4.51
CA SER A 91 3.89 7.66 5.58
C SER A 91 4.09 9.12 5.14
N SER A 92 3.59 9.46 3.94
CA SER A 92 3.65 10.79 3.33
C SER A 92 3.09 11.88 4.27
N LYS A 93 3.39 13.14 3.98
CA LYS A 93 2.88 14.25 4.81
C LYS A 93 1.37 14.43 4.69
N PHE A 94 0.85 14.27 3.48
CA PHE A 94 -0.55 14.45 3.16
C PHE A 94 -1.02 13.29 2.27
N PRO A 95 -2.23 12.78 2.50
CA PRO A 95 -2.85 11.80 1.64
C PRO A 95 -3.31 12.46 0.31
N PRO A 96 -3.43 11.68 -0.78
CA PRO A 96 -4.12 12.12 -1.98
C PRO A 96 -5.62 12.29 -1.75
N ASN A 97 -6.30 13.00 -2.66
CA ASN A 97 -7.75 13.11 -2.65
C ASN A 97 -8.43 11.84 -3.18
N GLN A 98 -9.73 11.70 -2.94
CA GLN A 98 -10.48 10.50 -3.32
C GLN A 98 -10.49 10.25 -4.84
N THR A 99 -10.66 11.30 -5.65
CA THR A 99 -10.68 11.18 -7.11
C THR A 99 -9.38 10.59 -7.67
N PHE A 100 -8.25 10.95 -7.07
CA PHE A 100 -6.95 10.35 -7.41
C PHE A 100 -6.93 8.86 -7.06
N LEU A 101 -7.36 8.50 -5.84
CA LEU A 101 -7.39 7.10 -5.39
C LEU A 101 -8.29 6.21 -6.26
N ASP A 102 -9.39 6.76 -6.79
CA ASP A 102 -10.36 6.02 -7.60
C ASP A 102 -9.84 5.63 -9.00
N VAL A 103 -8.79 6.31 -9.49
CA VAL A 103 -8.19 6.06 -10.81
C VAL A 103 -6.71 5.65 -10.73
N ASP A 104 -6.16 5.55 -9.53
CA ASP A 104 -4.76 5.20 -9.33
C ASP A 104 -4.41 3.83 -9.94
N TYR A 105 -3.33 3.82 -10.73
CA TYR A 105 -2.85 2.64 -11.46
C TYR A 105 -2.21 1.61 -10.54
N GLN A 106 -1.49 2.02 -9.49
CA GLN A 106 -0.85 1.10 -8.55
C GLN A 106 -1.93 0.29 -7.81
N LEU A 107 -2.90 0.98 -7.21
CA LEU A 107 -4.03 0.36 -6.51
C LEU A 107 -4.85 -0.51 -7.46
N GLY A 108 -5.08 -0.06 -8.70
CA GLY A 108 -5.76 -0.84 -9.72
C GLY A 108 -5.02 -2.14 -10.10
N LEU A 109 -3.69 -2.05 -10.28
CA LEU A 109 -2.84 -3.22 -10.60
C LEU A 109 -2.79 -4.21 -9.44
N TYR A 110 -2.71 -3.73 -8.20
CA TYR A 110 -2.76 -4.61 -7.02
C TYR A 110 -4.10 -5.31 -6.89
N ALA A 111 -5.21 -4.60 -7.10
CA ALA A 111 -6.54 -5.22 -7.13
C ALA A 111 -6.69 -6.25 -8.26
N LEU A 112 -6.16 -5.94 -9.46
CA LEU A 112 -6.12 -6.90 -10.57
C LEU A 112 -5.24 -8.12 -10.24
N ALA A 113 -4.12 -7.92 -9.53
CA ALA A 113 -3.28 -9.00 -9.05
C ALA A 113 -4.02 -9.88 -8.03
N CYS A 114 -4.71 -9.32 -7.04
CA CYS A 114 -5.54 -10.08 -6.11
C CYS A 114 -6.58 -10.96 -6.82
N TRP A 115 -7.11 -10.50 -7.96
CA TRP A 115 -8.09 -11.25 -8.75
C TRP A 115 -7.47 -12.27 -9.72
N LYS A 116 -6.37 -11.94 -10.39
CA LYS A 116 -5.83 -12.68 -11.56
C LYS A 116 -4.33 -12.96 -11.53
N GLY A 117 -3.62 -12.45 -10.52
CA GLY A 117 -2.19 -12.65 -10.32
C GLY A 117 -1.88 -13.91 -9.51
N VAL A 118 -0.60 -14.27 -9.52
CA VAL A 118 -0.02 -15.34 -8.71
C VAL A 118 0.86 -14.71 -7.64
N PHE A 119 0.62 -15.03 -6.37
CA PHE A 119 1.37 -14.54 -5.22
C PHE A 119 2.33 -15.60 -4.70
N LYS A 120 3.48 -15.15 -4.21
CA LYS A 120 4.37 -15.97 -3.39
C LYS A 120 3.86 -15.94 -1.95
N LEU A 121 3.46 -17.10 -1.44
CA LEU A 121 3.01 -17.28 -0.06
C LEU A 121 4.22 -17.38 0.90
N PRO A 122 4.01 -17.23 2.23
CA PRO A 122 5.08 -17.33 3.22
C PRO A 122 5.83 -18.67 3.20
N ASP A 123 5.14 -19.77 2.86
CA ASP A 123 5.74 -21.11 2.70
C ASP A 123 6.54 -21.26 1.39
N GLY A 124 6.64 -20.20 0.58
CA GLY A 124 7.32 -20.16 -0.71
C GLY A 124 6.49 -20.67 -1.88
N THR A 125 5.27 -21.20 -1.65
CA THR A 125 4.41 -21.68 -2.71
C THR A 125 3.82 -20.52 -3.52
N MET A 126 3.56 -20.76 -4.80
CA MET A 126 2.98 -19.77 -5.72
C MET A 126 1.50 -20.09 -5.92
N ARG A 127 0.59 -19.18 -5.58
CA ARG A 127 -0.86 -19.41 -5.71
C ARG A 127 -1.61 -18.18 -6.18
N MET A 128 -2.70 -18.41 -6.90
CA MET A 128 -3.68 -17.36 -7.18
C MET A 128 -4.60 -17.22 -5.96
N LEU A 129 -4.88 -15.98 -5.54
CA LEU A 129 -5.86 -15.73 -4.47
C LEU A 129 -7.29 -15.74 -5.01
N GLU A 130 -7.46 -15.40 -6.28
CA GLU A 130 -8.74 -15.36 -6.99
C GLU A 130 -9.82 -14.53 -6.29
N ILE A 131 -9.43 -13.50 -5.53
CA ILE A 131 -10.37 -12.65 -4.79
C ILE A 131 -11.23 -11.89 -5.80
N PRO A 132 -12.56 -12.08 -5.81
CA PRO A 132 -13.43 -11.39 -6.74
C PRO A 132 -13.47 -9.88 -6.45
N PRO A 133 -13.53 -9.00 -7.46
CA PRO A 133 -13.51 -7.55 -7.26
C PRO A 133 -14.64 -7.05 -6.34
N GLU A 134 -15.81 -7.68 -6.41
CA GLU A 134 -16.97 -7.40 -5.55
C GLU A 134 -16.74 -7.71 -4.05
N LYS A 135 -15.71 -8.49 -3.72
CA LYS A 135 -15.32 -8.80 -2.34
C LYS A 135 -14.07 -8.04 -1.89
N LEU A 136 -13.47 -7.21 -2.75
CA LEU A 136 -12.22 -6.53 -2.44
C LEU A 136 -12.45 -5.03 -2.30
N VAL A 137 -12.16 -4.50 -1.11
CA VAL A 137 -11.97 -3.07 -0.89
C VAL A 137 -10.48 -2.77 -0.80
N ILE A 138 -10.07 -1.60 -1.26
CA ILE A 138 -8.69 -1.13 -1.21
C ILE A 138 -8.63 -0.01 -0.18
N ALA A 139 -7.67 -0.06 0.73
CA ALA A 139 -7.43 0.98 1.72
C ALA A 139 -6.04 1.58 1.48
N TYR A 140 -6.02 2.82 0.99
CA TYR A 140 -4.83 3.66 1.10
C TYR A 140 -4.70 4.06 2.58
N TYR A 141 -3.67 3.54 3.24
CA TYR A 141 -3.53 3.63 4.69
C TYR A 141 -2.50 4.70 5.04
N GLN A 142 -2.99 5.86 5.47
CA GLN A 142 -2.16 7.00 5.86
C GLN A 142 -1.65 6.82 7.29
N LEU A 143 -0.48 6.20 7.45
CA LEU A 143 0.10 5.92 8.76
C LEU A 143 0.26 7.20 9.59
N ARG A 144 0.60 8.33 8.95
CA ARG A 144 0.80 9.62 9.63
C ARG A 144 -0.44 10.14 10.35
N ASP A 145 -1.63 9.70 9.98
CA ASP A 145 -2.87 10.09 10.66
C ASP A 145 -2.97 9.49 12.08
N HIS A 146 -2.13 8.50 12.41
CA HIS A 146 -1.96 7.99 13.77
C HIS A 146 -1.16 8.92 14.69
N ILE A 147 -0.50 9.96 14.17
CA ILE A 147 0.15 10.96 15.02
C ILE A 147 -0.91 12.02 15.39
N PRO A 148 -1.27 12.20 16.67
CA PRO A 148 -2.25 13.20 17.06
C PRO A 148 -1.87 14.62 16.64
N TYR A 149 -2.82 15.53 16.67
CA TYR A 149 -2.51 16.94 16.49
C TYR A 149 -1.57 17.42 17.61
N LYS A 150 -0.44 18.04 17.23
CA LYS A 150 0.55 18.57 18.20
C LYS A 150 0.24 20.01 18.66
N ARG A 151 -0.77 20.63 18.08
CA ARG A 151 -1.18 22.02 18.34
C ARG A 151 -2.67 22.19 18.18
N ASN A 152 -3.22 23.25 18.75
CA ASN A 152 -4.60 23.64 18.55
C ASN A 152 -4.79 24.24 17.15
N GLY A 153 -5.98 24.04 16.58
CA GLY A 153 -6.37 24.61 15.30
C GLY A 153 -7.87 24.80 15.19
N LYS A 154 -8.34 25.21 14.01
CA LYS A 154 -9.77 25.40 13.78
C LYS A 154 -10.44 24.02 13.70
N GLY A 155 -11.20 23.67 14.73
CA GLY A 155 -11.97 22.41 14.78
C GLY A 155 -11.18 21.20 15.28
N PHE A 156 -9.99 21.40 15.87
CA PHE A 156 -9.24 20.35 16.56
C PHE A 156 -8.33 20.93 17.65
N GLN A 157 -8.03 20.13 18.66
CA GLN A 157 -7.16 20.44 19.77
C GLN A 157 -5.90 19.57 19.76
N ALA A 158 -4.85 20.01 20.46
CA ALA A 158 -3.67 19.17 20.65
C ALA A 158 -4.07 17.88 21.39
N GLY A 159 -3.66 16.73 20.86
CA GLY A 159 -4.04 15.40 21.36
C GLY A 159 -5.18 14.74 20.58
N ASP A 160 -5.96 15.51 19.78
CA ASP A 160 -7.03 14.92 18.97
C ASP A 160 -6.46 14.02 17.86
N GLU A 161 -7.20 12.95 17.54
CA GLU A 161 -6.93 12.11 16.38
C GLU A 161 -7.24 12.85 15.07
N ARG A 162 -6.53 12.49 13.99
CA ARG A 162 -6.68 13.17 12.68
C ARG A 162 -7.82 12.63 11.82
N GLY A 163 -8.64 11.75 12.37
CA GLY A 163 -9.70 11.03 11.67
C GLY A 163 -9.31 9.59 11.34
N ASP A 164 -10.08 8.94 10.47
CA ASP A 164 -9.77 7.57 10.03
C ASP A 164 -8.51 7.57 9.13
N PRO A 165 -7.44 6.84 9.50
CA PRO A 165 -6.24 6.74 8.67
C PRO A 165 -6.48 6.01 7.34
N ARG A 166 -7.60 5.29 7.19
CA ARG A 166 -7.94 4.50 6.01
C ARG A 166 -8.78 5.32 5.04
N ARG A 167 -8.30 5.42 3.81
CA ARG A 167 -9.05 5.99 2.68
C ARG A 167 -9.42 4.87 1.74
N PHE A 168 -10.70 4.54 1.72
CA PHE A 168 -11.20 3.41 0.98
C PHE A 168 -11.51 3.78 -0.47
N THR A 169 -11.17 2.87 -1.39
CA THR A 169 -11.59 2.88 -2.78
C THR A 169 -11.88 1.44 -3.21
N SER A 170 -12.46 1.26 -4.37
CA SER A 170 -12.70 -0.07 -4.94
C SER A 170 -12.54 -0.01 -6.46
N ARG A 171 -12.47 -1.19 -7.08
CA ARG A 171 -12.50 -1.33 -8.53
C ARG A 171 -13.58 -2.33 -8.89
N SER A 172 -14.56 -1.90 -9.66
CA SER A 172 -15.53 -2.80 -10.23
C SER A 172 -14.85 -3.77 -11.20
N ARG A 173 -15.52 -4.89 -11.46
CA ARG A 173 -15.05 -5.87 -12.44
C ARG A 173 -14.80 -5.23 -13.81
N ASP A 174 -15.64 -4.31 -14.23
CA ASP A 174 -15.51 -3.65 -15.53
C ASP A 174 -14.39 -2.62 -15.53
N GLN A 175 -14.18 -1.88 -14.44
CA GLN A 175 -13.01 -1.01 -14.28
C GLN A 175 -11.70 -1.82 -14.38
N LEU A 176 -11.62 -3.00 -13.75
CA LEU A 176 -10.44 -3.86 -13.85
C LEU A 176 -10.25 -4.45 -15.24
N LYS A 177 -11.33 -4.75 -15.98
CA LYS A 177 -11.22 -5.18 -17.39
C LYS A 177 -10.69 -4.04 -18.27
N VAL A 178 -11.16 -2.81 -18.05
CA VAL A 178 -10.67 -1.62 -18.77
C VAL A 178 -9.20 -1.40 -18.46
N LEU A 179 -8.81 -1.38 -17.18
CA LEU A 179 -7.41 -1.29 -16.77
C LEU A 179 -6.55 -2.37 -17.43
N LYS A 180 -7.01 -3.63 -17.41
CA LYS A 180 -6.31 -4.74 -18.06
C LYS A 180 -6.08 -4.48 -19.55
N ARG A 181 -7.07 -3.92 -20.26
CA ARG A 181 -6.95 -3.57 -21.68
C ARG A 181 -5.96 -2.43 -21.88
N ASP A 182 -6.08 -1.37 -21.09
CA ASP A 182 -5.26 -0.18 -21.23
C ASP A 182 -3.78 -0.50 -20.95
N VAL A 183 -3.52 -1.30 -19.91
CA VAL A 183 -2.17 -1.77 -19.57
C VAL A 183 -1.62 -2.78 -20.59
N ALA A 184 -2.46 -3.57 -21.23
CA ALA A 184 -2.03 -4.45 -22.33
C ALA A 184 -1.53 -3.64 -23.55
N ALA A 185 -2.06 -2.43 -23.76
CA ALA A 185 -1.73 -1.57 -24.89
C ALA A 185 -0.45 -0.73 -24.69
N ILE A 186 0.11 -0.65 -23.48
CA ILE A 186 1.33 0.15 -23.19
C ILE A 186 2.57 -0.37 -23.95
N ALA A 187 2.54 -1.60 -24.47
CA ALA A 187 3.66 -2.23 -25.18
C ALA A 187 3.33 -2.63 -26.63
N SER A 188 2.24 -2.11 -27.20
CA SER A 188 1.90 -2.25 -28.62
C SER A 188 2.26 -0.99 -29.38
#